data_AF-A0A1Q3MQN4-F1
#
_entry.id   AF-A0A1Q3MQN4-F1
#
_cell.length_a   1.000
_cell.length_b   1.000
_cell.length_c   1.000
_cell.angle_alpha   90.00
_cell.angle_beta   90.00
_cell.angle_gamma   90.00
#
_symmetry.space_group_name_H-M   'P 1'
#
loop_
_entity.id
_entity.type
_entity.pdbx_description
1 polymer ?
#
loop_
_entity_poly.entity_id
_entity_poly.type
_entity_poly.pdbx_seq_one_letter_code
_entity_poly.pdbx_strand_id
1 'polypeptide(L)'
;MPKETLIFDWQYFKNPIETSRGFAQKGFEVVTCPAIHTYNATWCHLPQSEQNVRDCLSAAHELDAYGVCVTTWECGLFGNYETLIPAIRACGGLLSQEAEQGAGGREQGTEKVAASGKKSPITYLPTLQDPEPNVNDISVAFAICDSILINALKGGAEEIVLFVQEDQIFIQNDGKPGGSLPMEQESGVLNRFKALSNIDMIGKLPVYHGRLAGTYREPFAFQVEFVNGPTWKLTLGLEGKPKASVAQVEYKELTDAPAFLAEYQKESEAYGEWARLMGCELQSAGGTFAFGGIRSSIKVRLLLNANPFLCWMHHQEELTGEVGDKALAILDHALAMGEDSSTRGVAEFGKLAIQFVRYVDQARQAYAQGLPGVAVASLTPCRQIFDQLEKIATATNLNVGGSLADIERCKIAREHVDRVIRRIRDYGDGALGYLPAFEYLCHPKFVPHDQAAWWLINKWANE
;
A
#
# COMPACT_ATOMS: atom_id res chain seq x y z
N MET A 1 -10.48 -23.88 12.62
CA MET A 1 -11.70 -23.05 12.50
C MET A 1 -12.81 -23.92 11.93
N PRO A 2 -14.05 -23.79 12.43
CA PRO A 2 -15.23 -24.44 11.83
C PRO A 2 -15.37 -24.10 10.35
N LYS A 3 -15.91 -24.99 9.50
CA LYS A 3 -16.02 -24.75 8.04
C LYS A 3 -17.09 -23.72 7.68
N GLU A 4 -17.98 -23.46 8.62
CA GLU A 4 -19.00 -22.41 8.58
C GLU A 4 -18.40 -21.01 8.80
N THR A 5 -17.09 -20.91 9.05
CA THR A 5 -16.41 -19.62 9.23
C THR A 5 -16.25 -18.91 7.88
N LEU A 6 -16.81 -17.71 7.78
CA LEU A 6 -16.57 -16.78 6.67
C LEU A 6 -15.25 -16.01 6.90
N ILE A 7 -14.34 -16.07 5.93
CA ILE A 7 -13.03 -15.41 6.02
C ILE A 7 -13.07 -14.07 5.30
N PHE A 8 -12.70 -12.99 6.00
CA PHE A 8 -12.51 -11.67 5.40
C PHE A 8 -11.02 -11.50 5.08
N ASP A 9 -10.68 -11.49 3.79
CA ASP A 9 -9.30 -11.35 3.30
C ASP A 9 -9.00 -9.88 3.01
N TRP A 10 -8.41 -9.20 4.00
CA TRP A 10 -8.00 -7.80 3.91
C TRP A 10 -6.71 -7.65 3.11
N GLN A 11 -6.80 -7.04 1.92
CA GLN A 11 -5.65 -6.75 1.07
C GLN A 11 -5.69 -5.32 0.56
N TYR A 12 -4.85 -4.46 1.16
CA TYR A 12 -4.84 -3.02 0.88
C TYR A 12 -3.87 -2.65 -0.25
N PHE A 13 -2.90 -3.51 -0.57
CA PHE A 13 -1.79 -3.16 -1.46
C PHE A 13 -1.53 -4.18 -2.55
N LYS A 14 -2.27 -5.28 -2.52
CA LYS A 14 -2.05 -6.44 -3.37
C LYS A 14 -3.39 -6.97 -3.80
N ASN A 15 -3.37 -7.69 -4.91
CA ASN A 15 -4.50 -8.50 -5.33
C ASN A 15 -4.69 -9.67 -4.34
N PRO A 16 -5.92 -9.92 -3.84
CA PRO A 16 -6.19 -10.98 -2.86
C PRO A 16 -6.27 -12.39 -3.46
N ILE A 17 -6.11 -12.56 -4.78
CA ILE A 17 -6.39 -13.83 -5.46
C ILE A 17 -5.66 -15.03 -4.85
N GLU A 18 -4.37 -14.90 -4.52
CA GLU A 18 -3.58 -16.00 -3.99
C GLU A 18 -4.02 -16.40 -2.57
N THR A 19 -4.22 -15.40 -1.70
CA THR A 19 -4.62 -15.62 -0.30
C THR A 19 -6.04 -16.14 -0.20
N SER A 20 -6.95 -15.54 -0.96
CA SER A 20 -8.36 -15.94 -1.04
C SER A 20 -8.51 -17.35 -1.62
N ARG A 21 -7.76 -17.69 -2.69
CA ARG A 21 -7.75 -19.06 -3.25
C ARG A 21 -7.26 -20.08 -2.23
N GLY A 22 -6.23 -19.74 -1.45
CA GLY A 22 -5.73 -20.60 -0.38
C GLY A 22 -6.76 -20.89 0.72
N PHE A 23 -7.65 -19.94 1.03
CA PHE A 23 -8.76 -20.16 1.96
C PHE A 23 -9.89 -20.97 1.32
N ALA A 24 -10.25 -20.67 0.07
CA ALA A 24 -11.28 -21.39 -0.68
C ALA A 24 -10.94 -22.87 -0.87
N GLN A 25 -9.68 -23.19 -1.23
CA GLN A 25 -9.20 -24.58 -1.35
C GLN A 25 -9.24 -25.35 -0.03
N LYS A 26 -9.14 -24.64 1.10
CA LYS A 26 -9.34 -25.23 2.43
C LYS A 26 -10.83 -25.37 2.78
N GLY A 27 -11.76 -25.03 1.90
CA GLY A 27 -13.20 -25.17 2.09
C GLY A 27 -13.83 -24.09 2.96
N PHE A 28 -13.26 -22.87 2.96
CA PHE A 28 -13.89 -21.70 3.59
C PHE A 28 -14.53 -20.82 2.52
N GLU A 29 -15.66 -20.19 2.86
CA GLU A 29 -16.15 -19.04 2.09
C GLU A 29 -15.29 -17.81 2.39
N VAL A 30 -15.10 -16.97 1.39
CA VAL A 30 -14.20 -15.80 1.47
C VAL A 30 -14.93 -14.53 1.04
N VAL A 31 -14.65 -13.43 1.72
CA VAL A 31 -15.00 -12.05 1.34
C VAL A 31 -13.68 -11.34 1.04
N THR A 32 -13.51 -10.84 -0.18
CA THR A 32 -12.34 -9.99 -0.51
C THR A 32 -12.58 -8.59 0.04
N CYS A 33 -11.58 -7.97 0.66
CA CYS A 33 -11.80 -6.71 1.36
C CYS A 33 -10.80 -5.62 0.93
N PRO A 34 -11.16 -4.80 -0.09
CA PRO A 34 -10.36 -3.65 -0.50
C PRO A 34 -10.42 -2.51 0.53
N ALA A 35 -9.51 -1.54 0.39
CA ALA A 35 -9.47 -0.31 1.19
C ALA A 35 -9.52 0.94 0.31
N ILE A 36 -10.28 1.94 0.78
CA ILE A 36 -10.07 3.33 0.38
C ILE A 36 -8.86 3.85 1.17
N HIS A 37 -7.83 4.32 0.45
CA HIS A 37 -6.52 4.68 0.97
C HIS A 37 -6.49 6.04 1.69
N THR A 38 -7.23 6.15 2.79
CA THR A 38 -7.32 7.37 3.63
C THR A 38 -6.29 7.40 4.75
N TYR A 39 -5.92 6.23 5.28
CA TYR A 39 -5.00 6.11 6.40
C TYR A 39 -3.53 6.44 6.05
N ASN A 40 -3.14 6.24 4.79
CA ASN A 40 -1.79 6.47 4.26
C ASN A 40 -1.67 7.75 3.44
N ALA A 41 -2.68 8.63 3.49
CA ALA A 41 -2.73 9.89 2.75
C ALA A 41 -3.01 11.07 3.69
N THR A 42 -2.74 12.30 3.23
CA THR A 42 -3.27 13.52 3.86
C THR A 42 -4.81 13.49 3.81
N TRP A 43 -5.37 13.14 2.65
CA TRP A 43 -6.80 12.90 2.46
C TRP A 43 -7.09 11.46 2.02
N CYS A 44 -6.86 11.15 0.75
CA CYS A 44 -7.15 9.87 0.13
C CYS A 44 -6.26 9.70 -1.12
N HIS A 45 -5.73 8.50 -1.38
CA HIS A 45 -5.07 8.17 -2.65
C HIS A 45 -6.11 7.55 -3.61
N LEU A 46 -6.78 8.38 -4.41
CA LEU A 46 -7.91 7.93 -5.25
C LEU A 46 -7.50 6.87 -6.29
N PRO A 47 -6.39 7.03 -7.05
CA PRO A 47 -6.00 6.06 -8.08
C PRO A 47 -5.79 4.65 -7.53
N GLN A 48 -5.10 4.56 -6.40
CA GLN A 48 -4.80 3.29 -5.73
C GLN A 48 -6.03 2.71 -5.06
N SER A 49 -6.94 3.55 -4.54
CA SER A 49 -8.22 3.08 -3.98
C SER A 49 -9.08 2.44 -5.07
N GLU A 50 -9.20 3.09 -6.23
CA GLU A 50 -9.95 2.54 -7.36
C GLU A 50 -9.34 1.22 -7.85
N GLN A 51 -8.01 1.18 -8.05
CA GLN A 51 -7.33 -0.04 -8.48
C GLN A 51 -7.49 -1.18 -7.46
N ASN A 52 -7.39 -0.90 -6.16
CA ASN A 52 -7.54 -1.92 -5.12
C ASN A 52 -8.96 -2.51 -5.09
N VAL A 53 -9.98 -1.68 -5.30
CA VAL A 53 -11.37 -2.13 -5.43
C VAL A 53 -11.52 -3.04 -6.67
N ARG A 54 -10.95 -2.64 -7.81
CA ARG A 54 -10.98 -3.45 -9.05
C ARG A 54 -10.26 -4.79 -8.88
N ASP A 55 -9.09 -4.80 -8.26
CA ASP A 55 -8.31 -6.01 -8.02
C ASP A 55 -9.08 -7.00 -7.12
N CYS A 56 -9.69 -6.50 -6.04
CA CYS A 56 -10.47 -7.33 -5.13
C CYS A 56 -11.76 -7.84 -5.78
N LEU A 57 -12.43 -7.00 -6.57
CA LEU A 57 -13.64 -7.39 -7.29
C LEU A 57 -13.33 -8.48 -8.34
N SER A 58 -12.27 -8.31 -9.12
CA SER A 58 -11.80 -9.32 -10.07
C SER A 58 -11.49 -10.66 -9.39
N ALA A 59 -10.80 -10.62 -8.24
CA ALA A 59 -10.50 -11.83 -7.48
C ALA A 59 -11.76 -12.48 -6.88
N ALA A 60 -12.72 -11.67 -6.42
CA ALA A 60 -14.00 -12.18 -5.91
C ALA A 60 -14.78 -12.92 -7.00
N HIS A 61 -14.80 -12.38 -8.23
CA HIS A 61 -15.41 -13.03 -9.37
C HIS A 61 -14.70 -14.33 -9.77
N GLU A 62 -13.38 -14.32 -9.87
CA GLU A 62 -12.61 -15.50 -10.26
C GLU A 62 -12.81 -16.68 -9.29
N LEU A 63 -12.96 -16.37 -7.99
CA LEU A 63 -13.07 -17.38 -6.94
C LEU A 63 -14.52 -17.74 -6.56
N ASP A 64 -15.52 -17.15 -7.20
CA ASP A 64 -16.93 -17.22 -6.77
C ASP A 64 -17.06 -16.91 -5.27
N ALA A 65 -16.37 -15.85 -4.84
CA ALA A 65 -16.30 -15.44 -3.44
C ALA A 65 -17.69 -15.02 -2.93
N TYR A 66 -17.88 -15.11 -1.60
CA TYR A 66 -19.13 -14.74 -0.94
C TYR A 66 -19.51 -13.27 -1.15
N GLY A 67 -18.52 -12.40 -1.31
CA GLY A 67 -18.73 -11.01 -1.68
C GLY A 67 -17.51 -10.12 -1.50
N VAL A 68 -17.74 -8.80 -1.55
CA VAL A 68 -16.73 -7.76 -1.36
C VAL A 68 -17.11 -6.84 -0.21
N CYS A 69 -16.17 -6.57 0.70
CA CYS A 69 -16.36 -5.63 1.82
C CYS A 69 -15.34 -4.48 1.73
N VAL A 70 -15.80 -3.32 1.24
CA VAL A 70 -14.95 -2.12 1.12
C VAL A 70 -14.71 -1.51 2.50
N THR A 71 -13.44 -1.25 2.82
CA THR A 71 -13.02 -0.70 4.11
C THR A 71 -12.55 0.75 3.98
N THR A 72 -12.88 1.59 4.96
CA THR A 72 -12.52 3.02 5.00
C THR A 72 -11.72 3.32 6.26
N TRP A 73 -10.64 2.57 6.47
CA TRP A 73 -9.86 2.65 7.71
C TRP A 73 -9.40 4.07 8.01
N GLU A 74 -9.49 4.43 9.29
CA GLU A 74 -9.00 5.71 9.85
C GLU A 74 -9.63 6.97 9.26
N CYS A 75 -10.92 7.17 9.53
CA CYS A 75 -11.54 8.51 9.54
C CYS A 75 -11.27 9.30 10.85
N GLY A 76 -10.20 8.94 11.57
CA GLY A 76 -9.58 9.79 12.60
C GLY A 76 -8.27 10.35 12.04
N LEU A 77 -7.64 11.27 12.76
CA LEU A 77 -6.51 12.07 12.26
C LEU A 77 -6.89 12.88 11.01
N PHE A 78 -7.99 13.63 11.08
CA PHE A 78 -8.47 14.52 10.02
C PHE A 78 -8.95 13.80 8.73
N GLY A 79 -9.38 12.54 8.84
CA GLY A 79 -10.26 11.94 7.82
C GLY A 79 -11.69 12.45 7.97
N ASN A 80 -12.40 12.66 6.86
CA ASN A 80 -13.77 13.21 6.86
C ASN A 80 -14.68 12.38 5.94
N TYR A 81 -15.72 11.75 6.52
CA TYR A 81 -16.65 10.91 5.76
C TYR A 81 -17.45 11.67 4.70
N GLU A 82 -17.81 12.94 4.90
CA GLU A 82 -18.51 13.73 3.85
C GLU A 82 -17.68 13.78 2.57
N THR A 83 -16.36 13.92 2.73
CA THR A 83 -15.44 13.94 1.60
C THR A 83 -15.26 12.57 0.93
N LEU A 84 -15.67 11.47 1.59
CA LEU A 84 -15.50 10.11 1.08
C LEU A 84 -16.78 9.50 0.51
N ILE A 85 -17.96 10.11 0.76
CA ILE A 85 -19.23 9.59 0.26
C ILE A 85 -19.21 9.37 -1.27
N PRO A 86 -18.70 10.29 -2.11
CA PRO A 86 -18.63 10.04 -3.55
C PRO A 86 -17.74 8.84 -3.92
N ALA A 87 -16.57 8.69 -3.27
CA ALA A 87 -15.71 7.50 -3.46
C ALA A 87 -16.41 6.20 -3.03
N ILE A 88 -17.20 6.22 -1.95
CA ILE A 88 -18.00 5.07 -1.50
C ILE A 88 -19.09 4.74 -2.53
N ARG A 89 -19.74 5.75 -3.13
CA ARG A 89 -20.70 5.54 -4.22
C ARG A 89 -20.03 4.96 -5.47
N ALA A 90 -18.82 5.41 -5.80
CA ALA A 90 -18.05 4.87 -6.91
C ALA A 90 -17.76 3.38 -6.71
N CYS A 91 -17.38 2.98 -5.49
CA CYS A 91 -17.24 1.58 -5.12
C CYS A 91 -18.55 0.81 -5.35
N GLY A 92 -19.68 1.34 -4.87
CA GLY A 92 -21.00 0.74 -5.10
C GLY A 92 -21.35 0.60 -6.58
N GLY A 93 -21.01 1.59 -7.41
CA GLY A 93 -21.18 1.56 -8.85
C GLY A 93 -20.36 0.46 -9.53
N LEU A 94 -19.07 0.34 -9.18
CA LEU A 94 -18.20 -0.73 -9.69
C LEU A 94 -18.71 -2.12 -9.32
N LEU A 95 -19.13 -2.30 -8.07
CA LEU A 95 -19.69 -3.57 -7.58
C LEU A 95 -21.02 -3.93 -8.29
N SER A 96 -21.81 -2.93 -8.69
CA SER A 96 -23.12 -3.14 -9.33
C SER A 96 -23.02 -3.38 -10.84
N GLN A 97 -22.14 -2.65 -11.54
CA GLN A 97 -21.95 -2.80 -13.00
C GLN A 97 -21.45 -4.19 -13.37
N GLU A 98 -20.57 -4.80 -12.56
CA GLU A 98 -20.09 -6.16 -12.80
C GLU A 98 -21.14 -7.23 -12.44
N ALA A 99 -22.04 -6.95 -11.49
CA ALA A 99 -23.18 -7.83 -11.21
C ALA A 99 -24.15 -7.91 -12.41
N GLU A 100 -24.36 -6.79 -13.13
CA GLU A 100 -25.18 -6.75 -14.35
C GLU A 100 -24.51 -7.47 -15.52
N GLN A 101 -23.19 -7.37 -15.67
CA GLN A 101 -22.42 -8.08 -16.69
C GLN A 101 -22.33 -9.59 -16.41
N GLY A 102 -22.24 -10.01 -15.14
CA GLY A 102 -22.31 -11.42 -14.73
C GLY A 102 -23.71 -12.03 -14.80
N ALA A 103 -24.77 -11.21 -14.72
CA ALA A 103 -26.16 -11.64 -14.86
C ALA A 103 -26.58 -11.90 -16.32
N GLY A 104 -25.82 -11.38 -17.31
CA GLY A 104 -26.06 -11.63 -18.74
C GLY A 104 -25.90 -13.10 -19.19
N GLY A 105 -25.39 -13.97 -18.32
CA GLY A 105 -25.29 -15.43 -18.53
C GLY A 105 -26.27 -16.28 -17.71
N ARG A 106 -27.12 -15.69 -16.87
CA ARG A 106 -28.18 -16.41 -16.16
C ARG A 106 -29.53 -16.06 -16.78
N GLU A 107 -30.06 -16.98 -17.59
CA GLU A 107 -31.44 -16.95 -18.05
C GLU A 107 -32.38 -16.63 -16.87
N GLN A 108 -33.28 -15.68 -17.12
CA GLN A 108 -34.38 -15.33 -16.24
C GLN A 108 -35.30 -16.54 -16.03
N GLY A 109 -35.01 -17.32 -14.99
CA GLY A 109 -35.94 -18.26 -14.39
C GLY A 109 -36.54 -17.64 -13.14
N THR A 110 -37.71 -17.00 -13.27
CA THR A 110 -38.56 -16.68 -12.13
C THR A 110 -39.03 -17.98 -11.49
N GLU A 111 -38.39 -18.43 -10.41
CA GLU A 111 -39.01 -19.38 -9.48
C GLU A 111 -38.41 -19.25 -8.08
N LYS A 112 -39.26 -18.84 -7.13
CA LYS A 112 -38.98 -18.97 -5.70
C LYS A 112 -38.87 -20.45 -5.38
N VAL A 113 -37.67 -20.95 -5.12
CA VAL A 113 -37.49 -22.32 -4.62
C VAL A 113 -37.05 -22.28 -3.16
N ALA A 114 -37.94 -22.79 -2.32
CA ALA A 114 -37.78 -23.00 -0.90
C ALA A 114 -36.60 -23.96 -0.62
N ALA A 115 -35.88 -23.67 0.47
CA ALA A 115 -34.88 -24.55 1.04
C ALA A 115 -35.52 -25.88 1.47
N SER A 116 -35.35 -26.93 0.67
CA SER A 116 -35.50 -28.31 1.13
C SER A 116 -34.72 -29.24 0.20
N GLY A 117 -33.75 -29.98 0.72
CA GLY A 117 -32.95 -30.90 -0.09
C GLY A 117 -31.91 -31.65 0.72
N LYS A 118 -32.31 -32.81 1.24
CA LYS A 118 -31.53 -33.77 2.02
C LYS A 118 -30.14 -34.07 1.43
N LYS A 119 -29.10 -34.02 2.28
CA LYS A 119 -27.79 -34.64 2.01
C LYS A 119 -27.99 -36.15 1.82
N SER A 120 -27.62 -36.68 0.65
CA SER A 120 -27.29 -38.12 0.51
C SER A 120 -25.77 -38.27 0.44
N PRO A 121 -25.20 -39.38 0.95
CA PRO A 121 -23.76 -39.52 1.11
C PRO A 121 -23.15 -40.00 -0.21
N ILE A 122 -22.21 -39.23 -0.75
CA ILE A 122 -21.32 -39.74 -1.81
C ILE A 122 -19.98 -40.05 -1.14
N THR A 123 -19.68 -41.34 -1.07
CA THR A 123 -18.36 -41.88 -0.75
C THR A 123 -17.62 -42.06 -2.07
N TYR A 124 -16.38 -41.55 -2.17
CA TYR A 124 -15.48 -41.93 -3.27
C TYR A 124 -14.06 -42.13 -2.74
N LEU A 125 -13.53 -43.34 -2.93
CA LEU A 125 -12.13 -43.71 -2.72
C LEU A 125 -11.38 -43.50 -4.05
N PRO A 126 -10.20 -42.87 -4.09
CA PRO A 126 -9.39 -42.81 -5.30
C PRO A 126 -8.64 -44.13 -5.51
N THR A 127 -8.80 -44.72 -6.70
CA THR A 127 -7.87 -45.71 -7.24
C THR A 127 -6.77 -44.99 -8.00
N LEU A 128 -5.52 -45.33 -7.65
CA LEU A 128 -4.31 -44.96 -8.39
C LEU A 128 -4.28 -45.73 -9.71
N GLN A 129 -4.20 -45.01 -10.84
CA GLN A 129 -3.56 -45.48 -12.06
C GLN A 129 -3.29 -44.28 -12.98
N ASP A 130 -2.10 -43.71 -12.85
CA ASP A 130 -1.44 -43.00 -13.95
C ASP A 130 -0.16 -43.78 -14.30
N PRO A 131 0.25 -43.82 -15.59
CA PRO A 131 1.36 -44.64 -16.04
C PRO A 131 2.70 -44.16 -15.48
N GLU A 132 3.53 -45.10 -15.02
CA GLU A 132 4.90 -44.80 -14.57
C GLU A 132 5.73 -44.18 -15.72
N PRO A 133 6.45 -43.06 -15.48
CA PRO A 133 7.29 -42.45 -16.50
C PRO A 133 8.53 -43.30 -16.79
N ASN A 134 8.87 -43.41 -18.07
CA ASN A 134 9.97 -44.22 -18.61
C ASN A 134 11.34 -43.76 -18.07
N VAL A 135 11.99 -44.59 -17.25
CA VAL A 135 13.16 -44.25 -16.43
C VAL A 135 14.41 -43.89 -17.24
N ASN A 136 14.48 -44.27 -18.53
CA ASN A 136 15.66 -44.01 -19.37
C ASN A 136 15.75 -42.57 -19.91
N ASP A 137 14.62 -41.91 -20.22
CA ASP A 137 14.61 -40.50 -20.69
C ASP A 137 14.87 -39.51 -19.55
N ILE A 138 14.60 -39.95 -18.33
CA ILE A 138 14.74 -39.16 -17.11
C ILE A 138 16.22 -38.82 -16.85
N SER A 139 17.16 -39.73 -17.13
CA SER A 139 18.60 -39.50 -16.89
C SER A 139 19.17 -38.32 -17.68
N VAL A 140 18.80 -38.19 -18.96
CA VAL A 140 19.31 -37.12 -19.84
C VAL A 140 18.63 -35.79 -19.53
N ALA A 141 17.31 -35.82 -19.30
CA ALA A 141 16.56 -34.63 -18.87
C ALA A 141 17.09 -34.05 -17.55
N PHE A 142 17.52 -34.91 -16.61
CA PHE A 142 18.17 -34.48 -15.37
C PHE A 142 19.43 -33.67 -15.64
N ALA A 143 20.36 -34.22 -16.45
CA ALA A 143 21.61 -33.55 -16.76
C ALA A 143 21.39 -32.22 -17.51
N ILE A 144 20.40 -32.15 -18.40
CA ILE A 144 20.03 -30.94 -19.13
C ILE A 144 19.47 -29.88 -18.17
N CYS A 145 18.44 -30.22 -17.37
CA CYS A 145 17.83 -29.27 -16.43
C CYS A 145 18.84 -28.74 -15.40
N ASP A 146 19.68 -29.62 -14.85
CA ASP A 146 20.74 -29.22 -13.91
C ASP A 146 21.76 -28.31 -14.59
N SER A 147 22.13 -28.59 -15.84
CA SER A 147 23.06 -27.74 -16.59
C SER A 147 22.48 -26.34 -16.85
N ILE A 148 21.18 -26.24 -17.19
CA ILE A 148 20.48 -24.96 -17.36
C ILE A 148 20.51 -24.16 -16.06
N LEU A 149 20.10 -24.78 -14.94
CA LEU A 149 20.07 -24.14 -13.63
C LEU A 149 21.47 -23.72 -13.16
N ILE A 150 22.47 -24.61 -13.29
CA ILE A 150 23.84 -24.33 -12.87
C ILE A 150 24.47 -23.22 -13.72
N ASN A 151 24.24 -23.20 -15.04
CA ASN A 151 24.78 -22.15 -15.89
C ASN A 151 24.14 -20.79 -15.59
N ALA A 152 22.83 -20.76 -15.37
CA ALA A 152 22.13 -19.55 -14.94
C ALA A 152 22.63 -19.05 -13.58
N LEU A 153 22.75 -19.93 -12.58
CA LEU A 153 23.26 -19.59 -11.25
C LEU A 153 24.73 -19.15 -11.26
N LYS A 154 25.58 -19.79 -12.07
CA LYS A 154 26.98 -19.34 -12.30
C LYS A 154 27.05 -17.97 -12.96
N GLY A 155 26.13 -17.69 -13.88
CA GLY A 155 26.01 -16.42 -14.58
C GLY A 155 25.38 -15.31 -13.75
N GLY A 156 24.86 -15.62 -12.55
CA GLY A 156 24.13 -14.67 -11.71
C GLY A 156 22.76 -14.28 -12.27
N ALA A 157 22.15 -15.13 -13.10
CA ALA A 157 20.86 -14.84 -13.71
C ALA A 157 19.75 -14.79 -12.66
N GLU A 158 18.90 -13.76 -12.75
CA GLU A 158 17.78 -13.54 -11.85
C GLU A 158 16.49 -14.15 -12.42
N GLU A 159 16.41 -14.27 -13.74
CA GLU A 159 15.32 -14.91 -14.47
C GLU A 159 15.84 -15.86 -15.55
N ILE A 160 15.21 -17.02 -15.67
CA ILE A 160 15.40 -17.98 -16.76
C ILE A 160 14.05 -18.19 -17.44
N VAL A 161 14.02 -18.09 -18.77
CA VAL A 161 12.81 -18.30 -19.56
C VAL A 161 13.06 -19.39 -20.59
N LEU A 162 12.20 -20.40 -20.61
CA LEU A 162 12.17 -21.45 -21.61
C LEU A 162 10.87 -21.33 -22.41
N PHE A 163 10.95 -21.35 -23.73
CA PHE A 163 9.77 -21.29 -24.59
C PHE A 163 10.01 -22.02 -25.90
N VAL A 164 8.92 -22.47 -26.51
CA VAL A 164 8.95 -23.18 -27.80
C VAL A 164 8.71 -22.20 -28.95
N GLN A 165 9.57 -22.24 -29.95
CA GLN A 165 9.41 -21.49 -31.20
C GLN A 165 9.94 -22.30 -32.39
N GLU A 166 9.18 -22.30 -33.48
CA GLU A 166 9.45 -22.96 -34.76
C GLU A 166 9.61 -24.49 -34.68
N ASP A 167 10.68 -25.01 -34.09
CA ASP A 167 10.91 -26.45 -33.81
C ASP A 167 12.01 -26.67 -32.74
N GLN A 168 12.22 -25.68 -31.86
CA GLN A 168 13.23 -25.74 -30.81
C GLN A 168 12.72 -25.12 -29.50
N ILE A 169 13.34 -25.53 -28.40
CA ILE A 169 13.15 -24.90 -27.09
C ILE A 169 14.25 -23.87 -26.92
N PHE A 170 13.91 -22.61 -26.83
CA PHE A 170 14.86 -21.54 -26.57
C PHE A 170 14.99 -21.30 -25.07
N ILE A 171 16.21 -20.98 -24.65
CA ILE A 171 16.54 -20.63 -23.27
C ILE A 171 17.03 -19.18 -23.27
N GLN A 172 16.46 -18.36 -22.39
CA GLN A 172 16.91 -17.00 -22.13
C GLN A 172 17.27 -16.83 -20.66
N ASN A 173 18.32 -16.07 -20.39
CA ASN A 173 18.72 -15.66 -19.05
C ASN A 173 18.64 -14.13 -18.99
N ASP A 174 17.79 -13.57 -18.13
CA ASP A 174 17.54 -12.12 -18.02
C ASP A 174 17.26 -11.45 -19.39
N GLY A 175 16.43 -12.10 -20.21
CA GLY A 175 16.09 -11.63 -21.57
C GLY A 175 17.19 -11.76 -22.62
N LYS A 176 18.39 -12.27 -22.27
CA LYS A 176 19.48 -12.52 -23.23
C LYS A 176 19.45 -13.97 -23.72
N PRO A 177 19.80 -14.24 -24.99
CA PRO A 177 19.89 -15.61 -25.51
C PRO A 177 20.87 -16.46 -24.68
N GLY A 178 20.37 -17.54 -24.08
CA GLY A 178 21.12 -18.50 -23.27
C GLY A 178 21.39 -19.84 -23.96
N GLY A 179 20.74 -20.11 -25.10
CA GLY A 179 20.93 -21.30 -25.92
C GLY A 179 19.62 -21.83 -26.49
N SER A 180 19.67 -22.98 -27.17
CA SER A 180 18.48 -23.72 -27.59
C SER A 180 18.70 -25.23 -27.47
N LEU A 181 17.58 -25.98 -27.41
CA LEU A 181 17.54 -27.43 -27.38
C LEU A 181 16.64 -27.96 -28.51
N PRO A 182 16.95 -29.15 -29.06
CA PRO A 182 16.08 -29.79 -30.05
C PRO A 182 14.74 -30.20 -29.42
N MET A 183 13.67 -30.16 -30.21
CA MET A 183 12.31 -30.47 -29.74
C MET A 183 12.16 -31.88 -29.14
N GLU A 184 12.99 -32.83 -29.55
CA GLU A 184 12.99 -34.20 -29.02
C GLU A 184 13.18 -34.24 -27.48
N GLN A 185 13.79 -33.21 -26.89
CA GLN A 185 14.03 -33.11 -25.45
C GLN A 185 12.89 -32.40 -24.68
N GLU A 186 11.88 -31.89 -25.38
CA GLU A 186 10.81 -31.04 -24.84
C GLU A 186 10.05 -31.71 -23.70
N SER A 187 9.53 -32.91 -23.94
CA SER A 187 8.72 -33.63 -22.96
C SER A 187 9.54 -33.97 -21.70
N GLY A 188 10.80 -34.36 -21.87
CA GLY A 188 11.69 -34.71 -20.76
C GLY A 188 12.04 -33.49 -19.89
N VAL A 189 12.47 -32.39 -20.53
CA VAL A 189 12.85 -31.14 -19.85
C VAL A 189 11.65 -30.52 -19.15
N LEU A 190 10.50 -30.45 -19.83
CA LEU A 190 9.30 -29.85 -19.27
C LEU A 190 8.78 -30.65 -18.07
N ASN A 191 8.66 -31.98 -18.19
CA ASN A 191 8.21 -32.82 -17.09
C ASN A 191 9.16 -32.77 -15.90
N ARG A 192 10.46 -32.67 -16.14
CA ARG A 192 11.46 -32.54 -15.08
C ARG A 192 11.32 -31.21 -14.35
N PHE A 193 11.20 -30.09 -15.05
CA PHE A 193 10.98 -28.79 -14.38
C PHE A 193 9.66 -28.75 -13.63
N LYS A 194 8.58 -29.34 -14.15
CA LYS A 194 7.31 -29.48 -13.43
C LYS A 194 7.49 -30.24 -12.12
N ALA A 195 8.16 -31.40 -12.18
CA ALA A 195 8.45 -32.21 -10.99
C ALA A 195 9.33 -31.49 -9.97
N LEU A 196 10.36 -30.76 -10.42
CA LEU A 196 11.26 -29.98 -9.55
C LEU A 196 10.56 -28.78 -8.90
N SER A 197 9.48 -28.29 -9.52
CA SER A 197 8.79 -27.07 -9.11
C SER A 197 7.51 -27.33 -8.32
N ASN A 198 7.17 -28.59 -8.00
CA ASN A 198 5.91 -28.97 -7.37
C ASN A 198 4.67 -28.36 -8.07
N ILE A 199 4.71 -28.22 -9.40
CA ILE A 199 3.56 -27.72 -10.16
C ILE A 199 2.52 -28.84 -10.23
N ASP A 200 1.39 -28.65 -9.56
CA ASP A 200 0.25 -29.56 -9.64
C ASP A 200 -0.63 -29.19 -10.84
N MET A 201 -0.66 -30.03 -11.87
CA MET A 201 -1.46 -29.79 -13.08
C MET A 201 -2.85 -30.46 -13.03
N ILE A 202 -3.42 -30.63 -11.84
CA ILE A 202 -4.82 -31.06 -11.72
C ILE A 202 -5.74 -29.97 -12.29
N GLY A 203 -6.26 -30.23 -13.49
CA GLY A 203 -7.14 -29.32 -14.24
C GLY A 203 -6.43 -28.64 -15.42
N LYS A 204 -7.17 -28.28 -16.47
CA LYS A 204 -6.63 -27.57 -17.66
C LYS A 204 -6.66 -26.05 -17.45
N LEU A 205 -5.72 -25.54 -16.67
CA LEU A 205 -5.50 -24.10 -16.53
C LEU A 205 -4.59 -23.56 -17.65
N PRO A 206 -4.74 -22.26 -18.03
CA PRO A 206 -3.86 -21.60 -18.98
C PRO A 206 -2.50 -21.23 -18.36
N VAL A 207 -2.41 -21.09 -17.03
CA VAL A 207 -1.18 -20.76 -16.30
C VAL A 207 -1.12 -21.58 -15.01
N TYR A 208 0.06 -22.06 -14.66
CA TYR A 208 0.35 -22.81 -13.43
C TYR A 208 1.54 -22.18 -12.72
N HIS A 209 1.54 -22.23 -11.39
CA HIS A 209 2.62 -21.70 -10.57
C HIS A 209 3.23 -22.79 -9.70
N GLY A 210 4.52 -22.66 -9.40
CA GLY A 210 5.26 -23.58 -8.57
C GLY A 210 6.52 -22.94 -7.99
N ARG A 211 7.28 -23.74 -7.25
CA ARG A 211 8.50 -23.31 -6.57
C ARG A 211 9.58 -24.35 -6.69
N LEU A 212 10.74 -23.95 -7.20
CA LEU A 212 11.92 -24.80 -7.34
C LEU A 212 13.01 -24.27 -6.40
N ALA A 213 13.43 -25.06 -5.41
CA ALA A 213 14.47 -24.66 -4.47
C ALA A 213 15.54 -25.75 -4.31
N GLY A 214 16.77 -25.32 -4.00
CA GLY A 214 17.91 -26.21 -3.87
C GLY A 214 19.13 -25.54 -3.28
N THR A 215 20.30 -26.16 -3.45
CA THR A 215 21.58 -25.61 -2.98
C THR A 215 22.64 -25.81 -4.06
N TYR A 216 23.26 -24.71 -4.50
CA TYR A 216 24.37 -24.72 -5.44
C TYR A 216 25.38 -23.65 -5.02
N ARG A 217 26.44 -24.05 -4.33
CA ARG A 217 27.38 -23.19 -3.54
C ARG A 217 26.71 -22.42 -2.40
N GLU A 218 25.57 -21.80 -2.66
CA GLU A 218 24.66 -21.17 -1.68
C GLU A 218 23.22 -21.69 -1.90
N PRO A 219 22.32 -21.59 -0.91
CA PRO A 219 20.90 -21.91 -1.08
C PRO A 219 20.26 -21.01 -2.14
N PHE A 220 19.41 -21.57 -2.99
CA PHE A 220 18.64 -20.81 -3.98
C PHE A 220 17.19 -21.27 -3.99
N ALA A 221 16.30 -20.38 -4.44
CA ALA A 221 14.92 -20.70 -4.72
C ALA A 221 14.41 -19.86 -5.89
N PHE A 222 13.57 -20.46 -6.73
CA PHE A 222 12.96 -19.85 -7.91
C PHE A 222 11.44 -19.99 -7.82
N GLN A 223 10.73 -18.90 -8.09
CA GLN A 223 9.32 -18.89 -8.45
C GLN A 223 9.16 -19.32 -9.89
N VAL A 224 8.28 -20.29 -10.11
CA VAL A 224 8.09 -20.95 -11.39
C VAL A 224 6.69 -20.63 -11.91
N GLU A 225 6.61 -20.16 -13.15
CA GLU A 225 5.36 -19.94 -13.85
C GLU A 225 5.40 -20.74 -15.15
N PHE A 226 4.35 -21.53 -15.40
CA PHE A 226 4.18 -22.32 -16.60
C PHE A 226 2.90 -21.90 -17.30
N VAL A 227 3.03 -21.27 -18.47
CA VAL A 227 1.91 -20.90 -19.34
C VAL A 227 1.70 -22.04 -20.35
N ASN A 228 0.48 -22.58 -20.34
CA ASN A 228 0.06 -23.71 -21.15
C ASN A 228 -0.83 -23.25 -22.32
N GLY A 229 -0.40 -23.55 -23.55
CA GLY A 229 -1.07 -23.12 -24.79
C GLY A 229 -0.58 -23.92 -26.00
N PRO A 230 -0.88 -23.49 -27.25
CA PRO A 230 -0.40 -24.15 -28.47
C PRO A 230 1.13 -24.26 -28.53
N THR A 231 1.82 -23.27 -27.96
CA THR A 231 3.20 -23.35 -27.50
C THR A 231 3.21 -23.01 -26.01
N TRP A 232 4.13 -23.61 -25.25
CA TRP A 232 4.24 -23.34 -23.82
C TRP A 232 5.41 -22.41 -23.51
N LYS A 233 5.31 -21.75 -22.35
CA LYS A 233 6.37 -20.90 -21.78
C LYS A 233 6.55 -21.25 -20.31
N LEU A 234 7.79 -21.54 -19.90
CA LEU A 234 8.19 -21.77 -18.53
C LEU A 234 9.14 -20.66 -18.10
N THR A 235 8.81 -19.98 -17.02
CA THR A 235 9.60 -18.90 -16.47
C THR A 235 10.06 -19.33 -15.07
N LEU A 236 11.36 -19.25 -14.75
CA LEU A 236 11.97 -19.45 -13.41
C LEU A 236 12.58 -18.14 -12.91
N GLY A 237 12.23 -17.65 -11.72
CA GLY A 237 12.61 -16.30 -11.26
C GLY A 237 13.07 -16.33 -9.82
N LEU A 238 14.28 -15.84 -9.58
CA LEU A 238 14.95 -16.01 -8.31
C LEU A 238 14.10 -15.37 -7.21
N GLU A 239 13.75 -16.16 -6.20
CA GLU A 239 13.00 -15.68 -5.05
C GLU A 239 13.75 -14.55 -4.38
N GLY A 240 13.06 -13.44 -4.16
CA GLY A 240 13.64 -12.23 -3.59
C GLY A 240 14.07 -11.19 -4.63
N LYS A 241 13.92 -11.44 -5.94
CA LYS A 241 13.95 -10.39 -6.97
C LYS A 241 12.75 -10.51 -7.93
N PRO A 242 12.08 -9.39 -8.26
CA PRO A 242 10.76 -9.46 -8.89
C PRO A 242 10.87 -9.89 -10.36
N LYS A 243 10.13 -10.94 -10.73
CA LYS A 243 9.75 -11.14 -12.13
C LYS A 243 8.65 -10.18 -12.50
N ALA A 244 8.76 -9.64 -13.71
CA ALA A 244 7.69 -8.91 -14.38
C ALA A 244 6.47 -9.83 -14.55
N SER A 245 5.57 -9.80 -13.57
CA SER A 245 4.20 -10.31 -13.70
C SER A 245 3.48 -9.52 -14.79
N VAL A 246 2.38 -10.06 -15.32
CA VAL A 246 1.25 -9.30 -15.89
C VAL A 246 1.26 -7.93 -15.24
N ALA A 247 1.59 -6.87 -16.01
CA ALA A 247 2.11 -5.61 -15.46
C ALA A 247 1.42 -5.31 -14.13
N GLN A 248 2.08 -5.64 -13.01
CA GLN A 248 1.58 -5.27 -11.71
C GLN A 248 1.66 -3.77 -11.82
N VAL A 249 0.50 -3.14 -11.96
CA VAL A 249 0.41 -1.70 -11.92
C VAL A 249 1.11 -1.32 -10.63
N GLU A 250 2.29 -0.75 -10.73
CA GLU A 250 3.03 -0.35 -9.55
C GLU A 250 2.14 0.71 -8.91
N TYR A 251 1.51 0.40 -7.77
CA TYR A 251 0.49 1.28 -7.17
C TYR A 251 1.02 2.71 -7.00
N LYS A 252 2.33 2.88 -6.78
CA LYS A 252 3.00 4.18 -6.70
C LYS A 252 2.96 5.02 -8.00
N GLU A 253 2.84 4.39 -9.16
CA GLU A 253 2.83 5.02 -10.49
C GLU A 253 1.41 5.39 -10.96
N LEU A 254 0.38 5.00 -10.21
CA LEU A 254 -1.00 5.34 -10.51
C LEU A 254 -1.27 6.82 -10.24
N THR A 255 -1.90 7.47 -11.22
CA THR A 255 -2.21 8.91 -11.20
C THR A 255 -3.66 9.25 -11.56
N ASP A 256 -4.46 8.27 -11.96
CA ASP A 256 -5.84 8.49 -12.42
C ASP A 256 -6.84 7.56 -11.72
N ALA A 257 -8.06 8.06 -11.53
CA ALA A 257 -9.16 7.40 -10.84
C ALA A 257 -10.51 7.77 -11.50
N PRO A 258 -10.74 7.37 -12.75
CA PRO A 258 -11.83 7.91 -13.56
C PRO A 258 -13.22 7.58 -12.99
N ALA A 259 -13.43 6.40 -12.40
CA ALA A 259 -14.71 6.05 -11.80
C ALA A 259 -14.96 6.83 -10.51
N PHE A 260 -13.92 7.03 -9.70
CA PHE A 260 -14.02 7.81 -8.47
C PHE A 260 -14.26 9.29 -8.77
N LEU A 261 -13.44 9.90 -9.64
CA LEU A 261 -13.55 11.32 -10.01
C LEU A 261 -14.91 11.64 -10.65
N ALA A 262 -15.48 10.70 -11.42
CA ALA A 262 -16.81 10.88 -12.00
C ALA A 262 -17.90 11.07 -10.93
N GLU A 263 -17.82 10.42 -9.76
CA GLU A 263 -18.80 10.63 -8.68
C GLU A 263 -18.66 12.00 -8.02
N TYR A 264 -17.43 12.52 -7.89
CA TYR A 264 -17.22 13.88 -7.37
C TYR A 264 -17.74 14.94 -8.36
N GLN A 265 -17.50 14.75 -9.66
CA GLN A 265 -17.96 15.64 -10.72
C GLN A 265 -19.50 15.73 -10.81
N LYS A 266 -20.22 14.67 -10.40
CA LYS A 266 -21.69 14.69 -10.36
C LYS A 266 -22.25 15.64 -9.31
N GLU A 267 -21.51 15.89 -8.23
CA GLU A 267 -21.90 16.84 -7.19
C GLU A 267 -21.67 18.26 -7.67
N SER A 268 -20.46 18.56 -8.17
CA SER A 268 -20.12 19.82 -8.82
C SER A 268 -18.79 19.72 -9.57
N GLU A 269 -18.55 20.64 -10.50
CA GLU A 269 -17.24 20.76 -11.18
C GLU A 269 -16.12 21.15 -10.21
N ALA A 270 -16.41 22.03 -9.25
CA ALA A 270 -15.42 22.45 -8.26
C ALA A 270 -15.05 21.28 -7.32
N TYR A 271 -16.00 20.41 -6.98
CA TYR A 271 -15.73 19.25 -6.13
C TYR A 271 -14.95 18.16 -6.89
N GLY A 272 -15.25 17.95 -8.17
CA GLY A 272 -14.45 17.10 -9.06
C GLY A 272 -12.99 17.57 -9.13
N GLU A 273 -12.76 18.87 -9.34
CA GLU A 273 -11.41 19.43 -9.38
C GLU A 273 -10.71 19.37 -8.01
N TRP A 274 -11.42 19.67 -6.92
CA TRP A 274 -10.90 19.50 -5.56
C TRP A 274 -10.42 18.06 -5.30
N ALA A 275 -11.22 17.07 -5.70
CA ALA A 275 -10.88 15.65 -5.55
C ALA A 275 -9.68 15.26 -6.40
N ARG A 276 -9.56 15.77 -7.63
CA ARG A 276 -8.39 15.56 -8.49
C ARG A 276 -7.12 16.14 -7.86
N LEU A 277 -7.19 17.36 -7.32
CA LEU A 277 -6.06 18.02 -6.67
C LEU A 277 -5.62 17.26 -5.41
N MET A 278 -6.55 16.98 -4.51
CA MET A 278 -6.25 16.36 -3.22
C MET A 278 -5.93 14.86 -3.33
N GLY A 279 -6.56 14.17 -4.28
CA GLY A 279 -6.56 12.71 -4.36
C GLY A 279 -5.65 12.10 -5.42
N CYS A 280 -5.23 12.90 -6.40
CA CYS A 280 -4.33 12.48 -7.46
C CYS A 280 -3.08 13.39 -7.52
N GLU A 281 -3.27 14.71 -7.63
CA GLU A 281 -2.16 15.63 -7.91
C GLU A 281 -1.22 15.80 -6.70
N LEU A 282 -1.75 15.85 -5.48
CA LEU A 282 -0.96 16.01 -4.25
C LEU A 282 0.09 14.90 -4.09
N GLN A 283 -0.23 13.67 -4.51
CA GLN A 283 0.72 12.56 -4.53
C GLN A 283 1.98 12.89 -5.33
N SER A 284 1.84 13.63 -6.44
CA SER A 284 2.96 14.01 -7.30
C SER A 284 3.93 14.99 -6.64
N ALA A 285 3.57 15.59 -5.50
CA ALA A 285 4.51 16.36 -4.69
C ALA A 285 5.66 15.47 -4.18
N GLY A 286 5.45 14.16 -4.05
CA GLY A 286 6.47 13.23 -3.58
C GLY A 286 6.63 13.23 -2.06
N GLY A 287 7.70 12.60 -1.59
CA GLY A 287 8.03 12.54 -0.17
C GLY A 287 6.88 11.97 0.68
N THR A 288 6.58 12.62 1.80
CA THR A 288 5.47 12.24 2.68
C THR A 288 4.06 12.32 2.07
N PHE A 289 3.89 12.93 0.89
CA PHE A 289 2.60 12.97 0.17
C PHE A 289 2.44 11.83 -0.83
N ALA A 290 3.54 11.14 -1.19
CA ALA A 290 3.49 10.02 -2.12
C ALA A 290 2.72 8.83 -1.54
N PHE A 291 2.27 7.94 -2.43
CA PHE A 291 1.68 6.68 -2.03
C PHE A 291 2.69 5.83 -1.25
N GLY A 292 2.26 5.28 -0.11
CA GLY A 292 3.11 4.49 0.77
C GLY A 292 2.37 3.38 1.50
N GLY A 293 3.12 2.35 1.90
CA GLY A 293 2.61 1.16 2.59
C GLY A 293 2.28 1.35 4.07
N ILE A 294 2.50 2.56 4.60
CA ILE A 294 2.38 2.88 6.03
C ILE A 294 1.37 4.01 6.24
N ARG A 295 0.88 4.12 7.47
CA ARG A 295 0.04 5.25 7.89
C ARG A 295 0.73 6.59 7.59
N SER A 296 -0.04 7.60 7.21
CA SER A 296 0.46 8.93 6.86
C SER A 296 1.40 9.47 7.94
N SER A 297 2.66 9.64 7.58
CA SER A 297 3.71 10.05 8.51
C SER A 297 3.49 11.46 9.05
N ILE A 298 2.92 12.38 8.25
CA ILE A 298 2.48 13.70 8.72
C ILE A 298 1.43 13.56 9.82
N LYS A 299 0.34 12.81 9.57
CA LYS A 299 -0.76 12.65 10.54
C LYS A 299 -0.23 12.07 11.87
N VAL A 300 0.63 11.05 11.77
CA VAL A 300 1.23 10.39 12.94
C VAL A 300 2.13 11.34 13.73
N ARG A 301 3.10 11.95 13.05
CA ARG A 301 4.15 12.74 13.71
C ARG A 301 3.68 14.11 14.17
N LEU A 302 2.66 14.67 13.52
CA LEU A 302 2.08 15.95 13.93
C LEU A 302 1.09 15.80 15.09
N LEU A 303 0.26 14.75 15.09
CA LEU A 303 -0.88 14.64 16.01
C LEU A 303 -0.86 13.40 16.90
N LEU A 304 -0.55 12.22 16.36
CA LEU A 304 -0.75 10.96 17.09
C LEU A 304 0.23 10.79 18.27
N ASN A 305 1.47 11.23 18.12
CA ASN A 305 2.55 10.96 19.08
C ASN A 305 2.66 11.99 20.24
N ALA A 306 1.69 12.89 20.39
CA ALA A 306 1.67 13.94 21.42
C ALA A 306 2.91 14.89 21.45
N ASN A 307 3.73 14.85 20.39
CA ASN A 307 4.84 15.77 20.15
C ASN A 307 4.85 16.20 18.68
N PRO A 308 4.29 17.38 18.34
CA PRO A 308 4.19 17.82 16.96
C PRO A 308 5.55 18.12 16.31
N PHE A 309 6.60 18.36 17.11
CA PHE A 309 7.95 18.63 16.62
C PHE A 309 8.59 17.41 15.94
N LEU A 310 8.07 16.19 16.17
CA LEU A 310 8.47 15.01 15.40
C LEU A 310 8.17 15.18 13.90
N CYS A 311 7.12 15.93 13.55
CA CYS A 311 6.83 16.22 12.15
C CYS A 311 7.98 17.02 11.53
N TRP A 312 8.47 18.06 12.22
CA TRP A 312 9.63 18.81 11.79
C TRP A 312 10.91 17.95 11.77
N MET A 313 11.22 17.24 12.84
CA MET A 313 12.46 16.44 12.94
C MET A 313 12.63 15.42 11.80
N HIS A 314 11.53 14.88 11.28
CA HIS A 314 11.57 13.85 10.24
C HIS A 314 11.26 14.36 8.83
N HIS A 315 10.63 15.53 8.69
CA HIS A 315 10.14 16.04 7.41
C HIS A 315 10.62 17.46 7.09
N GLN A 316 11.54 18.03 7.88
CA GLN A 316 12.07 19.38 7.65
C GLN A 316 12.58 19.55 6.23
N GLU A 317 13.52 18.69 5.78
CA GLU A 317 14.19 18.85 4.50
C GLU A 317 13.19 18.87 3.33
N GLU A 318 12.24 17.93 3.31
CA GLU A 318 11.24 17.87 2.24
C GLU A 318 10.20 19.01 2.33
N LEU A 319 9.67 19.33 3.52
CA LEU A 319 8.56 20.30 3.65
C LEU A 319 9.02 21.76 3.62
N THR A 320 10.31 22.02 3.86
CA THR A 320 10.93 23.33 3.65
C THR A 320 11.50 23.50 2.23
N GLY A 321 11.64 22.41 1.47
CA GLY A 321 12.12 22.41 0.09
C GLY A 321 11.02 22.30 -0.96
N GLU A 322 11.40 21.82 -2.15
CA GLU A 322 10.56 21.77 -3.36
C GLU A 322 9.29 20.93 -3.18
N VAL A 323 9.37 19.82 -2.43
CA VAL A 323 8.20 18.96 -2.13
C VAL A 323 7.14 19.77 -1.38
N GLY A 324 7.55 20.51 -0.34
CA GLY A 324 6.67 21.38 0.42
C GLY A 324 6.10 22.54 -0.40
N ASP A 325 6.90 23.15 -1.28
CA ASP A 325 6.42 24.24 -2.16
C ASP A 325 5.38 23.74 -3.17
N LYS A 326 5.64 22.60 -3.80
CA LYS A 326 4.70 21.97 -4.73
C LYS A 326 3.40 21.56 -4.03
N ALA A 327 3.49 20.93 -2.85
CA ALA A 327 2.32 20.56 -2.08
C ALA A 327 1.50 21.79 -1.65
N LEU A 328 2.14 22.88 -1.21
CA LEU A 328 1.45 24.13 -0.85
C LEU A 328 0.68 24.72 -2.03
N ALA A 329 1.27 24.74 -3.24
CA ALA A 329 0.58 25.23 -4.43
C ALA A 329 -0.70 24.41 -4.74
N ILE A 330 -0.62 23.09 -4.64
CA ILE A 330 -1.76 22.18 -4.85
C ILE A 330 -2.82 22.41 -3.76
N LEU A 331 -2.42 22.51 -2.50
CA LEU A 331 -3.31 22.71 -1.36
C LEU A 331 -4.00 24.09 -1.39
N ASP A 332 -3.30 25.14 -1.83
CA ASP A 332 -3.88 26.46 -2.02
C ASP A 332 -4.92 26.46 -3.13
N HIS A 333 -4.66 25.75 -4.23
CA HIS A 333 -5.65 25.57 -5.29
C HIS A 333 -6.86 24.76 -4.80
N ALA A 334 -6.63 23.66 -4.08
CA ALA A 334 -7.71 22.87 -3.48
C ALA A 334 -8.54 23.71 -2.50
N LEU A 335 -7.93 24.56 -1.68
CA LEU A 335 -8.64 25.47 -0.79
C LEU A 335 -9.49 26.49 -1.55
N ALA A 336 -9.11 26.89 -2.76
CA ALA A 336 -9.93 27.76 -3.60
C ALA A 336 -11.13 27.02 -4.21
N MET A 337 -10.99 25.73 -4.51
CA MET A 337 -12.05 24.88 -5.07
C MET A 337 -13.00 24.30 -4.01
N GLY A 338 -12.56 24.19 -2.75
CA GLY A 338 -13.37 23.63 -1.66
C GLY A 338 -14.62 24.46 -1.38
N GLU A 339 -15.79 23.86 -1.61
CA GLU A 339 -17.11 24.51 -1.55
C GLU A 339 -17.67 24.60 -0.13
N ASP A 340 -17.24 23.72 0.77
CA ASP A 340 -17.77 23.59 2.13
C ASP A 340 -16.67 23.49 3.20
N SER A 341 -17.07 23.49 4.47
CA SER A 341 -16.11 23.38 5.58
C SER A 341 -15.34 22.05 5.59
N SER A 342 -15.90 21.00 5.01
CA SER A 342 -15.34 19.64 5.05
C SER A 342 -14.21 19.46 4.06
N THR A 343 -14.45 19.81 2.79
CA THR A 343 -13.45 19.86 1.72
C THR A 343 -12.33 20.85 2.05
N ARG A 344 -12.68 22.05 2.53
CA ARG A 344 -11.71 23.07 2.95
C ARG A 344 -10.89 22.61 4.15
N GLY A 345 -11.51 22.02 5.16
CA GLY A 345 -10.83 21.60 6.39
C GLY A 345 -9.74 20.55 6.15
N VAL A 346 -9.93 19.62 5.21
CA VAL A 346 -8.93 18.61 4.87
C VAL A 346 -7.72 19.23 4.14
N ALA A 347 -7.97 20.14 3.19
CA ALA A 347 -6.89 20.85 2.51
C ALA A 347 -6.13 21.80 3.48
N GLU A 348 -6.87 22.45 4.38
CA GLU A 348 -6.31 23.33 5.41
C GLU A 348 -5.40 22.56 6.37
N PHE A 349 -5.77 21.33 6.76
CA PHE A 349 -4.89 20.46 7.55
C PHE A 349 -3.52 20.25 6.88
N GLY A 350 -3.51 19.88 5.59
CA GLY A 350 -2.27 19.67 4.85
C GLY A 350 -1.40 20.93 4.82
N LYS A 351 -2.02 22.09 4.56
CA LYS A 351 -1.33 23.39 4.51
C LYS A 351 -0.73 23.76 5.86
N LEU A 352 -1.53 23.64 6.93
CA LEU A 352 -1.12 23.97 8.29
C LEU A 352 0.00 23.05 8.79
N ALA A 353 0.01 21.78 8.40
CA ALA A 353 1.10 20.86 8.71
C ALA A 353 2.44 21.31 8.11
N ILE A 354 2.45 21.74 6.84
CA ILE A 354 3.66 22.26 6.18
C ILE A 354 4.10 23.56 6.85
N GLN A 355 3.16 24.48 7.10
CA GLN A 355 3.46 25.76 7.74
C GLN A 355 4.05 25.56 9.14
N PHE A 356 3.53 24.62 9.92
CA PHE A 356 4.09 24.27 11.23
C PHE A 356 5.56 23.90 11.11
N VAL A 357 5.91 23.00 10.18
CA VAL A 357 7.31 22.57 9.97
C VAL A 357 8.21 23.73 9.57
N ARG A 358 7.74 24.63 8.69
CA ARG A 358 8.49 25.82 8.28
C ARG A 358 8.73 26.80 9.44
N TYR A 359 7.73 27.06 10.28
CA TYR A 359 7.89 27.90 11.46
C TYR A 359 8.85 27.30 12.50
N VAL A 360 8.79 25.99 12.71
CA VAL A 360 9.71 25.29 13.61
C VAL A 360 11.14 25.35 13.08
N ASP A 361 11.34 25.18 11.76
CA ASP A 361 12.70 25.27 11.21
C ASP A 361 13.29 26.68 11.32
N GLN A 362 12.48 27.72 11.07
CA GLN A 362 12.88 29.11 11.32
C GLN A 362 13.26 29.32 12.79
N ALA A 363 12.48 28.75 13.72
CA ALA A 363 12.79 28.83 15.14
C ALA A 363 14.10 28.12 15.50
N ARG A 364 14.35 26.93 14.94
CA ARG A 364 15.60 26.19 15.13
C ARG A 364 16.81 26.97 14.59
N GLN A 365 16.68 27.56 13.40
CA GLN A 365 17.74 28.37 12.80
C GLN A 365 18.06 29.60 13.66
N ALA A 366 17.05 30.33 14.10
CA ALA A 366 17.21 31.49 14.98
C ALA A 366 17.82 31.09 16.34
N TYR A 367 17.39 29.95 16.90
CA TYR A 367 17.93 29.40 18.14
C TYR A 367 19.42 29.07 18.00
N ALA A 368 19.82 28.41 16.91
CA ALA A 368 21.21 28.07 16.63
C ALA A 368 22.10 29.32 16.43
N GLN A 369 21.52 30.45 16.04
CA GLN A 369 22.21 31.74 15.93
C GLN A 369 22.30 32.50 17.26
N GLY A 370 21.82 31.93 18.37
CA GLY A 370 21.80 32.61 19.67
C GLY A 370 20.74 33.71 19.75
N LEU A 371 19.65 33.60 18.97
CA LEU A 371 18.55 34.56 18.94
C LEU A 371 17.25 33.96 19.54
N PRO A 372 17.21 33.65 20.86
CA PRO A 372 16.07 32.96 21.47
C PRO A 372 14.76 33.76 21.38
N GLY A 373 14.83 35.10 21.41
CA GLY A 373 13.65 35.95 21.22
C GLY A 373 13.03 35.81 19.83
N VAL A 374 13.87 35.70 18.78
CA VAL A 374 13.42 35.45 17.41
C VAL A 374 12.88 34.04 17.27
N ALA A 375 13.54 33.04 17.88
CA ALA A 375 13.06 31.66 17.90
C ALA A 375 11.66 31.53 18.53
N VAL A 376 11.42 32.21 19.66
CA VAL A 376 10.10 32.28 20.30
C VAL A 376 9.07 32.97 19.41
N ALA A 377 9.44 34.06 18.74
CA ALA A 377 8.54 34.75 17.81
C ALA A 377 8.14 33.84 16.64
N SER A 378 9.07 33.08 16.07
CA SER A 378 8.81 32.12 14.99
C SER A 378 7.88 30.97 15.41
N LEU A 379 7.90 30.52 16.68
CA LEU A 379 6.98 29.48 17.17
C LEU A 379 5.60 30.01 17.57
N THR A 380 5.42 31.32 17.72
CA THR A 380 4.16 31.89 18.19
C THR A 380 2.97 31.56 17.27
N PRO A 381 3.09 31.63 15.92
CA PRO A 381 2.05 31.20 14.99
C PRO A 381 1.64 29.73 15.14
N CYS A 382 2.54 28.84 15.60
CA CYS A 382 2.23 27.41 15.74
C CYS A 382 1.09 27.15 16.74
N ARG A 383 0.83 28.04 17.71
CA ARG A 383 -0.33 27.94 18.59
C ARG A 383 -1.65 28.06 17.80
N GLN A 384 -1.70 29.07 16.92
CA GLN A 384 -2.89 29.37 16.11
C GLN A 384 -3.16 28.24 15.11
N ILE A 385 -2.12 27.59 14.61
CA ILE A 385 -2.26 26.38 13.79
C ILE A 385 -3.10 25.32 14.51
N PHE A 386 -2.74 24.97 15.75
CA PHE A 386 -3.49 23.95 16.50
C PHE A 386 -4.87 24.44 16.97
N ASP A 387 -5.07 25.74 17.20
CA ASP A 387 -6.40 26.32 17.41
C ASP A 387 -7.31 26.14 16.18
N GLN A 388 -6.77 26.36 14.98
CA GLN A 388 -7.51 26.19 13.72
C GLN A 388 -7.82 24.72 13.46
N LEU A 389 -6.83 23.84 13.66
CA LEU A 389 -7.03 22.39 13.55
C LEU A 389 -8.08 21.88 14.55
N GLU A 390 -8.09 22.38 15.79
CA GLU A 390 -9.13 22.03 16.77
C GLU A 390 -10.53 22.45 16.29
N LYS A 391 -10.67 23.64 15.70
CA LYS A 391 -11.95 24.10 15.12
C LYS A 391 -12.42 23.22 13.97
N ILE A 392 -11.52 22.83 13.07
CA ILE A 392 -11.83 21.92 11.96
C ILE A 392 -12.30 20.56 12.49
N ALA A 393 -11.57 19.99 13.46
CA ALA A 393 -11.94 18.72 14.08
C ALA A 393 -13.29 18.80 14.80
N THR A 394 -13.56 19.91 15.50
CA THR A 394 -14.84 20.15 16.19
C THR A 394 -15.99 20.25 15.19
N ALA A 395 -15.82 21.01 14.10
CA ALA A 395 -16.83 21.12 13.06
C ALA A 395 -17.12 19.76 12.40
N THR A 396 -16.08 18.99 12.11
CA THR A 396 -16.22 17.63 11.53
C THR A 396 -16.96 16.68 12.48
N ASN A 397 -16.68 16.76 13.78
CA ASN A 397 -17.42 15.98 14.78
C ASN A 397 -18.91 16.36 14.83
N LEU A 398 -19.22 17.66 14.85
CA LEU A 398 -20.59 18.15 14.91
C LEU A 398 -21.40 17.81 13.66
N ASN A 399 -20.78 17.86 12.47
CA ASN A 399 -21.48 17.64 11.21
C ASN A 399 -21.72 16.15 10.94
N VAL A 400 -20.69 15.30 11.12
CA VAL A 400 -20.74 13.89 10.67
C VAL A 400 -20.10 12.88 11.64
N GLY A 401 -19.93 13.25 12.91
CA GLY A 401 -19.43 12.31 13.92
C GLY A 401 -17.94 11.98 13.78
N GLY A 402 -17.13 12.91 13.25
CA GLY A 402 -15.66 12.82 13.24
C GLY A 402 -15.01 12.57 14.61
N SER A 403 -13.71 12.26 14.61
CA SER A 403 -12.96 11.81 15.79
C SER A 403 -12.86 12.85 16.91
N LEU A 404 -13.43 12.55 18.08
CA LEU A 404 -13.22 13.32 19.32
C LEU A 404 -11.74 13.32 19.75
N ALA A 405 -11.00 12.26 19.42
CA ALA A 405 -9.57 12.19 19.72
C ALA A 405 -8.76 13.23 18.95
N ASP A 406 -9.24 13.71 17.79
CA ASP A 406 -8.51 14.72 17.01
C ASP A 406 -8.58 16.10 17.67
N ILE A 407 -9.71 16.42 18.30
CA ILE A 407 -9.88 17.62 19.13
C ILE A 407 -8.87 17.59 20.28
N GLU A 408 -8.79 16.49 21.02
CA GLU A 408 -7.86 16.34 22.14
C GLU A 408 -6.39 16.35 21.70
N ARG A 409 -6.06 15.71 20.56
CA ARG A 409 -4.70 15.76 19.99
C ARG A 409 -4.28 17.17 19.65
N CYS A 410 -5.17 18.01 19.11
CA CYS A 410 -4.86 19.41 18.82
C CYS A 410 -4.56 20.20 20.10
N LYS A 411 -5.35 20.00 21.16
CA LYS A 411 -5.10 20.62 22.49
C LYS A 411 -3.73 20.21 23.05
N ILE A 412 -3.43 18.92 23.05
CA ILE A 412 -2.15 18.37 23.53
C ILE A 412 -0.97 18.93 22.73
N ALA A 413 -1.10 19.02 21.40
CA ALA A 413 -0.06 19.58 20.53
C ALA A 413 0.16 21.07 20.80
N ARG A 414 -0.91 21.85 20.97
CA ARG A 414 -0.83 23.28 21.36
C ARG A 414 -0.13 23.47 22.70
N GLU A 415 -0.48 22.68 23.71
CA GLU A 415 0.20 22.71 25.01
C GLU A 415 1.68 22.33 24.90
N HIS A 416 2.02 21.42 23.98
CA HIS A 416 3.42 21.06 23.72
C HIS A 416 4.20 22.24 23.14
N VAL A 417 3.65 22.96 22.17
CA VAL A 417 4.23 24.19 21.63
C VAL A 417 4.47 25.21 22.75
N ASP A 418 3.51 25.38 23.66
CA ASP A 418 3.65 26.28 24.80
C ASP A 418 4.79 25.91 25.74
N ARG A 419 4.95 24.61 26.01
CA ARG A 419 6.07 24.12 26.81
C ARG A 419 7.41 24.42 26.14
N VAL A 420 7.52 24.20 24.83
CA VAL A 420 8.77 24.48 24.09
C VAL A 420 9.09 25.97 24.06
N ILE A 421 8.09 26.83 23.84
CA ILE A 421 8.28 28.30 23.88
C ILE A 421 8.81 28.75 25.25
N ARG A 422 8.27 28.21 26.35
CA ARG A 422 8.76 28.52 27.70
C ARG A 422 10.20 28.03 27.89
N ARG A 423 10.51 26.80 27.48
CA ARG A 423 11.87 26.24 27.57
C ARG A 423 12.91 27.08 26.81
N ILE A 424 12.58 27.58 25.62
CA ILE A 424 13.49 28.46 24.87
C ILE A 424 13.67 29.80 25.59
N ARG A 425 12.60 30.37 26.17
CA ARG A 425 12.69 31.62 26.92
C ARG A 425 13.54 31.48 28.18
N ASP A 426 13.39 30.38 28.90
CA ASP A 426 14.03 30.16 30.20
C ASP A 426 15.49 29.69 30.06
N TYR A 427 15.83 28.97 28.97
CA TYR A 427 17.11 28.27 28.84
C TYR A 427 17.83 28.52 27.51
N GLY A 428 17.25 29.30 26.60
CA GLY A 428 17.79 29.51 25.25
C GLY A 428 18.82 30.64 25.12
N ASP A 429 19.09 31.37 26.20
CA ASP A 429 20.13 32.41 26.27
C ASP A 429 21.49 31.88 26.75
N GLY A 430 21.58 30.59 27.07
CA GLY A 430 22.79 29.96 27.61
C GLY A 430 22.99 30.14 29.11
N ALA A 431 22.00 30.64 29.86
CA ALA A 431 22.09 30.85 31.31
C ALA A 431 22.37 29.57 32.13
N LEU A 432 22.17 28.38 31.53
CA LEU A 432 22.50 27.09 32.14
C LEU A 432 24.01 26.77 32.15
N GLY A 433 24.86 27.62 31.56
CA GLY A 433 26.29 27.36 31.38
C GLY A 433 26.62 26.49 30.15
N TYR A 434 25.60 26.04 29.43
CA TYR A 434 25.65 25.40 28.11
C TYR A 434 24.34 25.72 27.36
N LEU A 435 24.34 25.52 26.04
CA LEU A 435 23.16 25.68 25.20
C LEU A 435 22.56 24.29 24.90
N PRO A 436 21.34 23.95 25.39
CA PRO A 436 20.68 22.70 25.05
C PRO A 436 20.46 22.54 23.54
N ALA A 437 20.44 21.31 23.02
CA ALA A 437 20.04 21.09 21.63
C ALA A 437 18.55 21.45 21.45
N PHE A 438 18.20 22.05 20.31
CA PHE A 438 16.82 22.45 20.01
C PHE A 438 15.87 21.24 20.02
N GLU A 439 16.32 20.14 19.44
CA GLU A 439 15.63 18.86 19.40
C GLU A 439 15.33 18.33 20.82
N TYR A 440 16.26 18.52 21.76
CA TYR A 440 16.06 18.12 23.14
C TYR A 440 15.09 19.06 23.89
N LEU A 441 15.10 20.36 23.59
CA LEU A 441 14.09 21.31 24.09
C LEU A 441 12.68 20.93 23.65
N CYS A 442 12.55 20.35 22.44
CA CYS A 442 11.30 19.83 21.89
C CYS A 442 10.93 18.43 22.40
N HIS A 443 11.80 17.77 23.17
CA HIS A 443 11.56 16.42 23.64
C HIS A 443 10.72 16.43 24.93
N PRO A 444 9.72 15.53 25.12
CA PRO A 444 8.90 15.50 26.33
C PRO A 444 9.73 15.27 27.61
N LYS A 445 10.83 14.52 27.51
CA LYS A 445 11.73 14.19 28.63
C LYS A 445 12.81 15.25 28.94
N PHE A 446 12.72 16.47 28.38
CA PHE A 446 13.66 17.55 28.72
C PHE A 446 13.70 17.82 30.23
N VAL A 447 14.90 17.82 30.80
CA VAL A 447 15.17 18.18 32.20
C VAL A 447 16.17 19.36 32.23
N PRO A 448 15.86 20.48 32.90
CA PRO A 448 16.81 21.59 33.03
C PRO A 448 18.02 21.18 33.88
N HIS A 449 19.18 21.76 33.57
CA HIS A 449 20.48 21.44 34.21
C HIS A 449 21.01 20.01 33.97
N ASP A 450 20.30 19.17 33.23
CA ASP A 450 20.83 17.90 32.78
C ASP A 450 21.88 18.15 31.70
N GLN A 451 23.15 18.16 32.08
CA GLN A 451 24.22 18.39 31.13
C GLN A 451 24.30 17.30 30.07
N ALA A 452 23.74 16.09 30.26
CA ALA A 452 23.70 15.08 29.20
C ALA A 452 22.79 15.48 28.01
N ALA A 453 21.93 16.49 28.21
CA ALA A 453 21.04 17.10 27.22
C ALA A 453 21.73 17.77 26.02
N TRP A 454 23.00 18.14 26.14
CA TRP A 454 23.79 18.77 25.07
C TRP A 454 24.08 17.83 23.89
N TRP A 455 23.93 16.50 24.06
CA TRP A 455 24.35 15.50 23.08
C TRP A 455 23.19 14.59 22.65
N LEU A 456 22.53 14.97 21.57
CA LEU A 456 21.72 14.05 20.74
C LEU A 456 22.58 13.21 19.78
N ILE A 457 23.90 13.08 20.06
CA ILE A 457 24.88 12.42 19.19
C ILE A 457 24.96 10.90 19.41
N ASN A 458 24.49 10.37 20.54
CA ASN A 458 24.55 8.94 20.80
C ASN A 458 23.23 8.26 20.40
N LYS A 459 23.30 7.43 19.35
CA LYS A 459 22.25 6.51 18.84
C LYS A 459 21.53 5.64 19.88
N TRP A 460 21.88 5.72 21.17
CA TRP A 460 21.29 4.93 22.26
C TRP A 460 19.91 5.41 22.72
N ALA A 461 19.51 6.63 22.40
CA ALA A 461 18.27 7.24 22.91
C ALA A 461 17.09 7.27 21.91
N ASN A 462 17.23 6.67 20.74
CA ASN A 462 16.20 6.66 19.68
C ASN A 462 15.13 5.56 19.84
N GLU A 463 14.87 5.10 21.08
CA GLU A 463 13.75 4.20 21.41
C GLU A 463 12.63 4.91 22.20
#